data_AF-U1YF81-F1
#
_entry.id   AF-U1YF81-F1
#
_cell.length_a   1.000
_cell.length_b   1.000
_cell.length_c   1.000
_cell.angle_alpha   90.00
_cell.angle_beta   90.00
_cell.angle_gamma   90.00
#
_symmetry.space_group_name_H-M   'P 1'
#
loop_
_entity.id
_entity.type
_entity.pdbx_description
1 polymer ?
#
loop_
_entity_poly.entity_id
_entity_poly.type
_entity_poly.pdbx_seq_one_letter_code
_entity_poly.pdbx_strand_id
1 'polypeptide(L)'
;MKPNPNIHPLCAAAIQKIVRMDKPEFADFVALKTHGTDVYSTMGWNELQLYINEETIVIVEQFEDEANILSALRWVARGLPVHYAIRKASADYSMYRYKGT
;
A
#
# COMPACT_ATOMS: atom_id res chain seq x y z
N MET A 1 15.77 -3.88 9.59
CA MET A 1 15.07 -4.34 8.38
C MET A 1 16.05 -4.23 7.21
N LYS A 2 16.34 -5.32 6.48
CA LYS A 2 17.21 -5.26 5.29
C LYS A 2 16.48 -4.45 4.19
N PRO A 3 17.20 -3.70 3.32
CA PRO A 3 16.58 -3.03 2.20
C PRO A 3 15.89 -4.06 1.30
N ASN A 4 14.63 -3.83 0.93
CA ASN A 4 13.96 -4.64 -0.09
C ASN A 4 14.52 -4.19 -1.46
N PRO A 5 15.31 -5.02 -2.17
CA PRO A 5 15.93 -4.62 -3.44
C PRO A 5 14.89 -4.45 -4.55
N ASN A 6 13.66 -4.92 -4.32
CA ASN A 6 12.59 -4.91 -5.30
C ASN A 6 11.74 -3.64 -5.26
N ILE A 7 12.07 -2.64 -4.44
CA ILE A 7 11.39 -1.34 -4.39
C ILE A 7 12.37 -0.20 -4.54
N HIS A 8 11.90 0.94 -5.05
CA HIS A 8 12.73 2.14 -5.16
C HIS A 8 13.23 2.58 -3.76
N PRO A 9 14.50 3.00 -3.59
CA PRO A 9 15.04 3.39 -2.28
C PRO A 9 14.24 4.52 -1.59
N LEU A 10 13.74 5.49 -2.37
CA LEU A 10 12.88 6.55 -1.83
C LEU A 10 11.52 6.04 -1.33
N CYS A 11 10.95 5.03 -1.98
CA CYS A 11 9.73 4.36 -1.51
C CYS A 11 9.99 3.66 -0.18
N ALA A 12 11.09 2.89 -0.10
CA ALA A 12 11.50 2.22 1.14
C ALA A 12 11.70 3.23 2.29
N ALA A 13 12.38 4.34 2.03
CA ALA A 13 12.61 5.39 3.02
C ALA A 13 11.29 6.07 3.46
N ALA A 14 10.36 6.32 2.53
CA ALA A 14 9.06 6.89 2.83
C ALA A 14 8.18 5.95 3.68
N ILE A 15 8.18 4.64 3.39
CA ILE A 15 7.52 3.62 4.23
C ILE A 15 8.08 3.67 5.65
N GLN A 16 9.41 3.62 5.79
CA GLN A 16 10.06 3.68 7.10
C GLN A 16 9.75 4.97 7.85
N LYS A 17 9.63 6.09 7.16
CA LYS A 17 9.24 7.37 7.74
C LYS A 17 7.83 7.27 8.33
N ILE A 18 6.84 6.80 7.56
CA ILE A 18 5.45 6.65 8.01
C ILE A 18 5.35 5.70 9.20
N VAL A 19 6.05 4.57 9.17
CA VAL A 19 6.04 3.57 10.26
C VAL A 19 6.57 4.12 11.58
N ARG A 20 7.45 5.13 11.54
CA ARG A 20 8.03 5.77 12.73
C ARG A 20 7.25 7.00 13.19
N MET A 21 6.23 7.44 12.46
CA MET A 21 5.36 8.53 12.89
C MET A 21 4.42 8.03 13.99
N ASP A 22 4.21 8.84 15.02
CA ASP A 22 3.24 8.56 16.07
C ASP A 22 1.81 8.51 15.50
N LYS A 23 1.47 9.51 14.67
CA LYS A 23 0.14 9.65 14.06
C LYS A 23 0.25 10.17 12.63
N PRO A 24 0.57 9.32 11.63
CA PRO A 24 0.58 9.73 10.24
C PRO A 24 -0.81 10.17 9.79
N GLU A 25 -0.89 11.26 9.05
CA GLU A 25 -2.13 11.88 8.58
C GLU A 25 -2.45 11.46 7.13
N PHE A 26 -3.65 11.80 6.66
CA PHE A 26 -4.08 11.52 5.29
C PHE A 26 -3.06 12.00 4.24
N ALA A 27 -2.51 13.21 4.42
CA ALA A 27 -1.53 13.79 3.51
C ALA A 27 -0.24 12.96 3.40
N ASP A 28 0.19 12.28 4.48
CA ASP A 28 1.36 11.41 4.45
C ASP A 28 1.14 10.19 3.55
N PHE A 29 -0.07 9.61 3.60
CA PHE A 29 -0.43 8.48 2.74
C PHE A 29 -0.59 8.90 1.28
N VAL A 30 -1.14 10.08 1.00
CA VAL A 30 -1.19 10.62 -0.38
C VAL A 30 0.21 10.89 -0.92
N ALA A 31 1.13 11.37 -0.08
CA ALA A 31 2.50 11.65 -0.46
C ALA A 31 3.35 10.37 -0.67
N LEU A 32 2.96 9.24 -0.08
CA LEU A 32 3.64 7.96 -0.25
C LEU A 32 3.52 7.45 -1.68
N LYS A 33 4.66 7.31 -2.37
CA LYS A 33 4.75 6.92 -3.79
C LYS A 33 5.79 5.83 -4.01
N THR A 34 5.58 5.04 -5.06
CA THR A 34 6.50 4.00 -5.51
C THR A 34 7.73 4.55 -6.22
N HIS A 35 7.69 5.81 -6.68
CA HIS A 35 8.74 6.46 -7.50
C HIS A 35 9.04 5.71 -8.81
N GLY A 36 8.02 5.07 -9.39
CA GLY A 36 8.12 4.31 -10.63
C GLY A 36 7.33 3.01 -10.55
N THR A 37 7.55 2.13 -11.52
CA THR A 37 7.02 0.76 -11.50
C THR A 37 8.04 -0.13 -10.82
N ASP A 38 7.59 -0.91 -9.84
CA ASP A 38 8.39 -1.96 -9.22
C ASP A 38 7.74 -3.34 -9.47
N VAL A 39 8.36 -4.42 -8.99
CA VAL A 39 7.88 -5.79 -9.24
C VAL A 39 6.46 -6.01 -8.71
N TYR A 40 6.06 -5.30 -7.66
CA TYR A 40 4.75 -5.46 -7.04
C TYR A 40 3.67 -4.70 -7.81
N SER A 41 4.05 -3.64 -8.55
CA SER A 41 3.11 -2.87 -9.38
C SER A 41 2.46 -3.73 -10.46
N THR A 42 3.13 -4.78 -10.94
CA THR A 42 2.63 -5.66 -11.99
C THR A 42 1.94 -6.91 -11.47
N MET A 43 2.03 -7.21 -10.17
CA MET A 43 1.38 -8.40 -9.58
C MET A 43 -0.14 -8.26 -9.61
N GLY A 44 -0.84 -9.32 -10.02
CA GLY A 44 -2.29 -9.41 -10.03
C GLY A 44 -2.81 -10.24 -8.86
N TRP A 45 -4.09 -10.61 -8.92
CA TRP A 45 -4.74 -11.42 -7.88
C TRP A 45 -4.01 -12.76 -7.65
N ASN A 46 -3.59 -13.43 -8.72
CA ASN A 46 -2.99 -14.76 -8.63
C ASN A 46 -1.72 -14.79 -7.76
N GLU A 47 -0.91 -13.74 -7.83
CA GLU A 47 0.29 -13.57 -7.01
C GLU A 47 -0.03 -12.97 -5.65
N LEU A 48 -0.92 -11.97 -5.59
CA LEU A 48 -1.19 -11.20 -4.38
C LEU A 48 -2.04 -11.97 -3.35
N GLN A 49 -2.87 -12.92 -3.79
CA GLN A 49 -3.64 -13.77 -2.87
C GLN A 49 -2.73 -14.58 -1.93
N LEU A 50 -1.47 -14.83 -2.32
CA LEU A 50 -0.49 -15.52 -1.48
C LEU A 50 -0.04 -14.68 -0.27
N TYR A 51 -0.31 -13.38 -0.28
CA TYR A 51 -0.07 -12.50 0.87
C TYR A 51 -1.26 -12.49 1.85
N ILE A 52 -2.37 -13.18 1.53
CA ILE A 52 -3.54 -13.29 2.40
C ILE A 52 -3.27 -14.35 3.47
N ASN A 53 -3.29 -13.93 4.72
CA ASN A 53 -3.17 -14.75 5.93
C ASN A 53 -4.01 -14.12 7.06
N GLU A 54 -3.88 -14.63 8.27
CA GLU A 54 -4.64 -14.15 9.44
C GLU A 54 -4.45 -12.64 9.72
N GLU A 55 -3.27 -12.07 9.41
CA GLU A 55 -3.00 -10.65 9.64
C GLU A 55 -3.55 -9.75 8.51
N THR A 56 -3.57 -10.24 7.28
CA THR A 56 -3.89 -9.45 6.08
C THR A 56 -5.32 -9.67 5.58
N ILE A 57 -6.04 -10.69 6.07
CA ILE A 57 -7.43 -10.98 5.67
C ILE A 57 -8.36 -9.76 5.85
N VAL A 58 -8.09 -8.94 6.86
CA VAL A 58 -8.82 -7.69 7.12
C VAL A 58 -8.81 -6.74 5.91
N ILE A 59 -7.80 -6.78 5.04
CA ILE A 59 -7.79 -5.97 3.80
C ILE A 59 -8.96 -6.35 2.89
N VAL A 60 -9.22 -7.65 2.76
CA VAL A 60 -10.29 -8.19 1.90
C VAL A 60 -11.67 -7.85 2.50
N GLU A 61 -11.77 -7.81 3.82
CA GLU A 61 -13.01 -7.44 4.53
C GLU A 61 -13.32 -5.95 4.48
N GLN A 62 -12.30 -5.09 4.33
CA GLN A 62 -12.47 -3.63 4.35
C GLN A 62 -12.80 -3.00 2.99
N PHE A 63 -12.57 -3.71 1.89
CA PHE A 63 -12.76 -3.17 0.54
C PHE A 63 -13.69 -4.08 -0.28
N GLU A 64 -14.72 -3.50 -0.87
CA GLU A 64 -15.57 -4.19 -1.85
C GLU A 64 -14.91 -4.26 -3.24
N ASP A 65 -14.11 -3.24 -3.58
CA ASP A 65 -13.46 -3.11 -4.88
C ASP A 65 -12.13 -3.88 -4.91
N GLU A 66 -12.03 -4.87 -5.81
CA GLU A 66 -10.81 -5.66 -6.03
C GLU A 66 -9.60 -4.77 -6.30
N ALA A 67 -9.75 -3.65 -7.01
CA ALA A 67 -8.64 -2.75 -7.29
C ALA A 67 -8.02 -2.17 -6.01
N ASN A 68 -8.85 -1.87 -5.00
CA ASN A 68 -8.40 -1.38 -3.70
C ASN A 68 -7.78 -2.49 -2.85
N ILE A 69 -8.33 -3.71 -2.90
CA ILE A 69 -7.72 -4.90 -2.26
C ILE A 69 -6.32 -5.13 -2.82
N LEU A 70 -6.18 -5.19 -4.15
CA LEU A 70 -4.89 -5.39 -4.80
C LEU A 70 -3.92 -4.25 -4.48
N SER A 71 -4.40 -3.00 -4.46
CA SER A 71 -3.58 -1.84 -4.07
C SER A 71 -3.00 -2.00 -2.66
N ALA A 72 -3.85 -2.34 -1.68
CA ALA A 72 -3.42 -2.55 -0.30
C ALA A 72 -2.45 -3.73 -0.16
N LEU A 73 -2.74 -4.87 -0.79
CA LEU A 73 -1.84 -6.04 -0.76
C LEU A 73 -0.47 -5.72 -1.38
N ARG A 74 -0.42 -4.95 -2.47
CA ARG A 74 0.86 -4.50 -3.05
C ARG A 74 1.64 -3.61 -2.08
N TRP A 75 0.97 -2.75 -1.30
CA TRP A 75 1.64 -1.96 -0.26
C TRP A 75 2.17 -2.82 0.90
N VAL A 76 1.43 -3.86 1.31
CA VAL A 76 1.91 -4.85 2.28
C VAL A 76 3.14 -5.58 1.76
N ALA A 77 3.12 -6.02 0.50
CA ALA A 77 4.25 -6.70 -0.14
C ALA A 77 5.52 -5.82 -0.19
N ARG A 78 5.37 -4.49 -0.25
CA ARG A 78 6.47 -3.51 -0.14
C ARG A 78 6.97 -3.29 1.29
N GLY A 79 6.26 -3.81 2.29
CA GLY A 79 6.62 -3.72 3.71
C GLY A 79 5.87 -2.63 4.49
N LEU A 80 4.78 -2.08 3.94
CA LEU A 80 3.90 -1.20 4.70
C LEU A 80 3.00 -2.04 5.63
N PRO A 81 2.90 -1.74 6.94
CA PRO A 81 2.02 -2.48 7.84
C PRO A 81 0.56 -2.48 7.37
N VAL A 82 -0.15 -3.57 7.62
CA VAL A 82 -1.53 -3.82 7.13
C VAL A 82 -2.47 -2.63 7.34
N HIS A 83 -2.55 -2.12 8.56
CA HIS A 83 -3.43 -0.99 8.90
C HIS A 83 -3.06 0.30 8.13
N TYR A 84 -1.77 0.53 7.84
CA TYR A 84 -1.32 1.65 7.02
C TYR A 84 -1.52 1.40 5.52
N ALA A 85 -1.45 0.16 5.06
CA ALA A 85 -1.78 -0.21 3.68
C ALA A 85 -3.26 0.04 3.37
N ILE A 86 -4.15 -0.27 4.31
CA ILE A 86 -5.59 0.06 4.19
C ILE A 86 -5.77 1.57 4.09
N ARG A 87 -5.20 2.35 5.03
CA ARG A 87 -5.28 3.82 4.99
C ARG A 87 -4.73 4.40 3.69
N LYS A 88 -3.65 3.82 3.17
CA LYS A 88 -3.04 4.19 1.89
C LYS A 88 -3.98 3.94 0.71
N ALA A 89 -4.52 2.73 0.59
CA ALA A 89 -5.45 2.39 -0.49
C ALA A 89 -6.70 3.29 -0.45
N SER A 90 -7.26 3.54 0.74
CA SER A 90 -8.39 4.47 0.89
C SER A 90 -8.02 5.90 0.48
N ALA A 91 -6.85 6.41 0.85
CA ALA A 91 -6.40 7.74 0.48
C ALA A 91 -6.21 7.91 -1.03
N ASP A 92 -5.63 6.90 -1.68
CA ASP A 92 -5.46 6.89 -3.14
C ASP A 92 -6.82 6.86 -3.86
N TYR A 93 -7.76 6.07 -3.35
CA TYR A 93 -9.12 5.99 -3.87
C TYR A 93 -9.87 7.33 -3.75
N SER A 94 -9.79 7.98 -2.59
CA SER A 94 -10.39 9.31 -2.38
C SER A 94 -9.81 10.34 -3.35
N MET A 95 -8.50 10.33 -3.59
CA MET A 95 -7.84 11.23 -4.54
C MET A 95 -8.23 10.94 -5.99
N TYR A 96 -8.46 9.68 -6.35
CA TYR A 96 -8.93 9.31 -7.69
C TYR A 96 -10.35 9.83 -7.95
N ARG A 97 -11.29 9.65 -6.99
CA ARG A 97 -12.66 10.17 -7.12
C ARG A 97 -12.73 11.68 -7.23
N TYR A 98 -11.89 12.40 -6.49
CA TYR A 98 -11.86 13.87 -6.55
C TYR A 98 -11.37 14.40 -7.92
N LYS A 99 -10.47 13.69 -8.60
CA LYS A 99 -9.97 14.12 -9.93
C LYS A 99 -10.93 13.82 -11.08
N GLY A 100 -12.00 13.07 -10.82
CA GLY A 100 -13.03 12.71 -11.80
C GLY A 100 -14.26 13.65 -11.82
N THR A 101 -14.26 14.71 -10.99
CA THR A 101 -15.27 15.78 -10.95
C THR A 101 -14.67 17.09 -11.42
#